data_AF-A0AAW2BTR9-F1
#
_entry.id   AF-A0AAW2BTR9-F1
#
_cell.length_a   1.000
_cell.length_b   1.000
_cell.length_c   1.000
_cell.angle_alpha   90.00
_cell.angle_beta   90.00
_cell.angle_gamma   90.00
#
_symmetry.space_group_name_H-M   'P 1'
#
loop_
_entity.id
_entity.type
_entity.pdbx_description
1 polymer ?
#
loop_
_entity_poly.entity_id
_entity_poly.type
_entity_poly.pdbx_seq_one_letter_code
_entity_poly.pdbx_strand_id
1 'polypeptide(L)'
;MDSVKGSHMWDIDGNEYIDYVGSWGPAIIGHADDEVLAALAETMKKGTSFGAPCLLENTLSEMVILAVPSIEMVWFVNSGTEACLGVLRLARAYTGKERIINFEGCYHGHADPFFVKAGSGVAALGLPDSPGVPKGATYETLTAPFQ
;
A
#
# COMPACT_ATOMS: atom_id res chain seq x y z
N MET A 1 -0.70 -6.80 21.78
CA MET A 1 -2.09 -6.47 21.41
C MET A 1 -2.84 -7.78 21.27
N ASP A 2 -3.94 -7.90 21.99
CA ASP A 2 -4.79 -9.09 22.02
C ASP A 2 -6.01 -8.90 21.13
N SER A 3 -6.74 -7.78 21.29
CA SER A 3 -7.97 -7.51 20.56
C SER A 3 -8.17 -6.03 20.24
N VAL A 4 -9.07 -5.76 19.29
CA VAL A 4 -9.44 -4.42 18.81
C VAL A 4 -10.94 -4.37 18.53
N LYS A 5 -11.61 -3.25 18.84
CA LYS A 5 -13.03 -3.01 18.53
C LYS A 5 -13.32 -1.51 18.55
N GLY A 6 -14.00 -1.01 17.53
CA GLY A 6 -14.27 0.43 17.39
C GLY A 6 -12.96 1.22 17.41
N SER A 7 -12.89 2.26 18.24
CA SER A 7 -11.68 3.07 18.44
C SER A 7 -10.73 2.56 19.52
N HIS A 8 -10.90 1.32 19.99
CA HIS A 8 -10.18 0.79 21.16
C HIS A 8 -9.36 -0.45 20.82
N MET A 9 -8.27 -0.63 21.58
CA MET A 9 -7.37 -1.77 21.52
C MET A 9 -7.03 -2.23 22.93
N TRP A 10 -6.94 -3.54 23.13
CA TRP A 10 -6.55 -4.17 24.38
C TRP A 10 -5.24 -4.95 24.17
N ASP A 11 -4.28 -4.77 25.07
CA ASP A 11 -3.08 -5.61 25.08
C ASP A 11 -3.29 -6.93 25.82
N ILE A 12 -2.25 -7.76 25.84
CA ILE A 12 -2.29 -9.11 26.45
C ILE A 12 -2.36 -9.08 27.98
N ASP A 13 -2.08 -7.91 28.60
CA ASP A 13 -2.14 -7.68 30.04
C ASP A 13 -3.49 -7.07 30.46
N GLY A 14 -4.38 -6.81 29.49
CA GLY A 14 -5.71 -6.24 29.70
C GLY A 14 -5.74 -4.72 29.76
N ASN A 15 -4.64 -4.03 29.41
CA ASN A 15 -4.64 -2.57 29.32
C ASN A 15 -5.43 -2.12 28.07
N GLU A 16 -6.25 -1.10 28.23
CA GLU A 16 -7.05 -0.51 27.17
C GLU A 16 -6.43 0.79 26.65
N TYR A 17 -6.45 0.96 25.33
CA TYR A 17 -5.93 2.13 24.63
C TYR A 17 -6.97 2.68 23.67
N ILE A 18 -7.08 4.01 23.59
CA ILE A 18 -7.73 4.67 22.44
C ILE A 18 -6.75 4.60 21.27
N ASP A 19 -7.14 3.95 20.18
CA ASP A 19 -6.28 3.69 19.05
C ASP A 19 -6.28 4.84 18.04
N TYR A 20 -5.19 5.62 18.03
CA TYR A 20 -4.89 6.64 17.03
C TYR A 20 -3.98 6.13 15.90
N VAL A 21 -3.50 4.89 15.97
CA VAL A 21 -2.69 4.25 14.93
C VAL A 21 -3.60 3.70 13.83
N GLY A 22 -4.70 3.03 14.19
CA GLY A 22 -5.72 2.60 13.23
C GLY A 22 -5.18 1.68 12.14
N SER A 23 -4.27 0.76 12.51
CA SER A 23 -3.53 -0.10 11.57
C SER A 23 -2.69 0.67 10.54
N TRP A 24 -2.22 1.87 10.88
CA TRP A 24 -1.56 2.83 9.97
C TRP A 24 -2.49 3.41 8.89
N GLY A 25 -3.80 3.42 9.12
CA GLY A 25 -4.80 4.03 8.22
C GLY A 25 -6.02 3.17 7.84
N PRO A 26 -5.89 1.84 7.59
CA PRO A 26 -7.00 1.01 7.11
C PRO A 26 -8.24 0.98 8.01
N ALA A 27 -8.09 1.16 9.33
CA ALA A 27 -9.20 1.12 10.28
C ALA A 27 -9.97 2.47 10.34
N ILE A 28 -10.34 3.03 9.17
CA ILE A 28 -10.97 4.36 9.06
C ILE A 28 -12.35 4.43 9.73
N ILE A 29 -13.08 3.32 9.79
CA ILE A 29 -14.36 3.19 10.50
C ILE A 29 -14.21 2.49 11.86
N GLY A 30 -12.98 2.38 12.38
CA GLY A 30 -12.65 1.59 13.55
C GLY A 30 -12.44 0.10 13.25
N HIS A 31 -12.09 -0.64 14.28
CA HIS A 31 -11.77 -2.07 14.20
C HIS A 31 -12.99 -2.96 14.41
N ALA A 32 -12.96 -4.14 13.80
CA ALA A 32 -13.98 -5.17 13.99
C ALA A 32 -15.41 -4.60 13.86
N ASP A 33 -15.63 -3.77 12.84
CA ASP A 33 -16.93 -3.21 12.50
C ASP A 33 -17.95 -4.33 12.22
N ASP A 34 -19.15 -4.21 12.77
CA ASP A 34 -20.13 -5.31 12.74
C ASP A 34 -20.68 -5.57 11.33
N GLU A 35 -20.82 -4.54 10.49
CA GLU A 35 -21.25 -4.70 9.11
C GLU A 35 -20.16 -5.36 8.26
N VAL A 36 -18.90 -4.95 8.43
CA VAL A 36 -17.74 -5.57 7.76
C VAL A 36 -17.59 -7.03 8.17
N LEU A 37 -17.68 -7.34 9.47
CA LEU A 37 -17.58 -8.71 9.96
C LEU A 37 -18.71 -9.60 9.43
N ALA A 38 -19.94 -9.10 9.37
CA ALA A 38 -21.06 -9.84 8.79
C ALA A 38 -20.84 -10.13 7.30
N ALA A 39 -20.38 -9.14 6.53
CA ALA A 39 -20.07 -9.32 5.10
C ALA A 39 -18.94 -10.33 4.87
N LEU A 40 -17.89 -10.30 5.69
CA LEU A 40 -16.80 -11.28 5.66
C LEU A 40 -17.32 -12.69 5.98
N ALA A 41 -18.14 -12.84 7.03
CA ALA A 41 -18.71 -14.12 7.43
C ALA A 41 -19.55 -14.76 6.32
N GLU A 42 -20.41 -13.99 5.65
CA GLU A 42 -21.18 -14.49 4.51
C GLU A 42 -20.31 -14.82 3.29
N THR A 43 -19.26 -14.04 3.05
CA THR A 43 -18.32 -14.29 1.94
C THR A 43 -17.53 -15.58 2.17
N MET A 44 -17.05 -15.82 3.39
CA MET A 44 -16.30 -17.03 3.74
C MET A 44 -17.08 -18.33 3.47
N LYS A 45 -18.42 -18.32 3.57
CA LYS A 45 -19.26 -19.48 3.22
C LYS A 45 -19.19 -19.85 1.73
N LYS A 46 -18.85 -18.91 0.86
CA LYS A 46 -18.70 -19.11 -0.58
C LYS A 46 -17.27 -19.51 -0.98
N GLY A 47 -16.31 -19.39 -0.06
CA GLY A 47 -14.87 -19.50 -0.32
C GLY A 47 -14.20 -18.13 -0.43
N THR A 48 -12.91 -18.06 -0.13
CA THR A 48 -12.14 -16.81 -0.03
C THR A 48 -11.21 -16.54 -1.22
N SER A 49 -11.03 -17.50 -2.12
CA SER A 49 -10.24 -17.35 -3.34
C SER A 49 -10.70 -18.37 -4.37
N PHE A 50 -10.89 -17.92 -5.62
CA PHE A 50 -11.47 -18.72 -6.69
C PHE A 50 -10.51 -19.06 -7.81
N GLY A 51 -9.39 -18.33 -7.96
CA GLY A 51 -8.50 -18.44 -9.12
C GLY A 51 -9.17 -18.06 -10.45
N ALA A 52 -10.37 -17.48 -10.40
CA ALA A 52 -11.17 -17.02 -11.53
C ALA A 52 -11.91 -15.73 -11.13
N PRO A 53 -12.31 -14.89 -12.11
CA PRO A 53 -12.98 -13.62 -11.82
C PRO A 53 -14.29 -13.79 -11.04
N CYS A 54 -14.59 -12.82 -10.17
CA CYS A 54 -15.85 -12.76 -9.44
C CYS A 54 -16.53 -11.38 -9.55
N LEU A 55 -17.85 -11.35 -9.32
CA LEU A 55 -18.64 -10.12 -9.43
C LEU A 55 -18.20 -9.03 -8.44
N LEU A 56 -17.67 -9.42 -7.28
CA LEU A 56 -17.23 -8.48 -6.25
C LEU A 56 -16.06 -7.60 -6.72
N GLU A 57 -15.18 -8.11 -7.59
CA GLU A 57 -14.10 -7.32 -8.18
C GLU A 57 -14.65 -6.22 -9.09
N ASN A 58 -15.72 -6.48 -9.85
CA ASN A 58 -16.36 -5.47 -10.68
C ASN A 58 -17.05 -4.39 -9.82
N THR A 59 -17.80 -4.81 -8.80
CA THR A 59 -18.47 -3.88 -7.88
C THR A 59 -17.47 -2.96 -7.19
N LEU A 60 -16.37 -3.51 -6.67
CA LEU A 60 -15.32 -2.69 -6.04
C LEU A 60 -14.64 -1.77 -7.06
N SER A 61 -14.39 -2.24 -8.28
CA SER A 61 -13.77 -1.43 -9.35
C SER A 61 -14.62 -0.21 -9.69
N GLU A 62 -15.93 -0.39 -9.87
CA GLU A 62 -16.88 0.70 -10.14
C GLU A 62 -16.89 1.74 -9.02
N MET A 63 -16.86 1.29 -7.76
CA MET A 63 -16.79 2.19 -6.60
C MET A 63 -15.50 3.01 -6.57
N VAL A 64 -14.34 2.39 -6.88
CA VAL A 64 -13.05 3.09 -6.92
C VAL A 64 -13.01 4.12 -8.05
N ILE A 65 -13.46 3.75 -9.25
CA ILE A 65 -13.54 4.66 -10.42
C ILE A 65 -14.44 5.85 -10.11
N LEU A 66 -15.58 5.62 -9.45
CA LEU A 66 -16.49 6.69 -9.06
C LEU A 66 -15.89 7.62 -7.99
N ALA A 67 -15.12 7.07 -7.06
CA ALA A 67 -14.53 7.82 -5.95
C ALA A 67 -13.32 8.68 -6.34
N VAL A 68 -12.56 8.29 -7.37
CA VAL A 68 -11.32 8.97 -7.76
C VAL A 68 -11.37 9.36 -9.25
N PRO A 69 -11.65 10.64 -9.58
CA PRO A 69 -11.95 11.07 -10.96
C PRO A 69 -10.87 10.82 -12.01
N SER A 70 -9.61 10.63 -11.61
CA SER A 70 -8.51 10.34 -12.54
C SER A 70 -8.37 8.86 -12.90
N ILE A 71 -9.14 7.98 -12.27
CA ILE A 71 -9.07 6.53 -12.48
C ILE A 71 -10.18 6.11 -13.44
N GLU A 72 -9.79 5.61 -14.62
CA GLU A 72 -10.73 5.04 -15.61
C GLU A 72 -10.72 3.51 -15.63
N MET A 73 -9.66 2.89 -15.11
CA MET A 73 -9.46 1.45 -15.05
C MET A 73 -8.66 1.09 -13.79
N VAL A 74 -9.03 -0.01 -13.14
CA VAL A 74 -8.41 -0.48 -11.89
C VAL A 74 -7.84 -1.88 -12.09
N TRP A 75 -6.69 -2.13 -11.47
CA TRP A 75 -6.13 -3.47 -11.30
C TRP A 75 -5.80 -3.68 -9.82
N PHE A 76 -6.42 -4.67 -9.19
CA PHE A 76 -6.21 -4.96 -7.77
C PHE A 76 -4.95 -5.79 -7.54
N VAL A 77 -4.27 -5.48 -6.44
CA VAL A 77 -3.09 -6.15 -5.92
C VAL A 77 -3.21 -6.24 -4.40
N ASN A 78 -2.29 -6.95 -3.74
CA ASN A 78 -2.42 -7.32 -2.34
C ASN A 78 -1.76 -6.35 -1.37
N SER A 79 -1.00 -5.37 -1.88
CA SER A 79 -0.33 -4.37 -1.03
C SER A 79 -0.05 -3.06 -1.76
N GLY A 80 0.18 -1.99 -0.99
CA GLY A 80 0.66 -0.72 -1.52
C GLY A 80 2.02 -0.83 -2.23
N THR A 81 2.91 -1.72 -1.76
CA THR A 81 4.18 -2.01 -2.43
C THR A 81 3.96 -2.59 -3.83
N GLU A 82 3.07 -3.58 -3.96
CA GLU A 82 2.73 -4.16 -5.27
C GLU A 82 2.11 -3.13 -6.19
N ALA A 83 1.26 -2.24 -5.66
CA ALA A 83 0.62 -1.18 -6.43
C ALA A 83 1.66 -0.20 -6.99
N CYS A 84 2.56 0.31 -6.14
CA CYS A 84 3.62 1.22 -6.57
C CYS A 84 4.57 0.55 -7.59
N LEU A 85 4.93 -0.71 -7.37
CA LEU A 85 5.78 -1.48 -8.29
C LEU A 85 5.07 -1.70 -9.64
N GLY A 86 3.78 -2.01 -9.63
CA GLY A 86 2.95 -2.16 -10.82
C GLY A 86 2.89 -0.87 -11.65
N VAL A 87 2.62 0.26 -11.00
CA VAL A 87 2.59 1.59 -11.63
C VAL A 87 3.96 1.96 -12.20
N LEU A 88 5.05 1.70 -11.47
CA LEU A 88 6.40 1.93 -11.96
C LEU A 88 6.66 1.16 -13.27
N ARG A 89 6.28 -0.12 -13.31
CA ARG A 89 6.42 -0.95 -14.52
C ARG A 89 5.56 -0.41 -15.66
N LEU A 90 4.32 -0.03 -15.39
CA LEU A 90 3.40 0.54 -16.38
C LEU A 90 3.95 1.84 -16.96
N ALA A 91 4.42 2.76 -16.13
CA ALA A 91 4.96 4.05 -16.56
C ALA A 91 6.19 3.88 -17.47
N ARG A 92 7.09 2.94 -17.13
CA ARG A 92 8.25 2.61 -17.97
C ARG A 92 7.82 2.02 -19.32
N ALA A 93 6.89 1.06 -19.30
CA ALA A 93 6.39 0.44 -20.53
C ALA A 93 5.68 1.44 -21.45
N TYR A 94 4.90 2.35 -20.87
CA TYR A 94 4.16 3.37 -21.61
C TYR A 94 5.07 4.45 -22.21
N THR A 95 6.08 4.91 -21.46
CA THR A 95 6.92 6.04 -21.87
C THR A 95 8.20 5.64 -22.58
N GLY A 96 8.65 4.39 -22.44
CA GLY A 96 9.96 3.93 -22.88
C GLY A 96 11.14 4.52 -22.09
N LYS A 97 10.87 5.18 -20.96
CA LYS A 97 11.90 5.82 -20.12
C LYS A 97 12.24 4.94 -18.93
N GLU A 98 13.51 4.83 -18.60
CA GLU A 98 13.99 3.99 -17.49
C GLU A 98 13.96 4.72 -16.14
N ARG A 99 14.22 6.03 -16.17
CA ARG A 99 14.38 6.88 -14.99
C ARG A 99 13.06 7.28 -14.34
N ILE A 100 13.08 7.32 -13.01
CA ILE A 100 12.01 7.89 -12.19
C ILE A 100 12.54 8.93 -11.22
N ILE A 101 11.65 9.78 -10.71
CA ILE A 101 11.95 10.72 -9.64
C ILE A 101 11.10 10.32 -8.43
N ASN A 102 11.77 10.07 -7.30
CA ASN A 102 11.15 9.99 -5.98
C ASN A 102 11.43 11.28 -5.19
N PHE A 103 10.64 11.54 -4.16
CA PHE A 103 10.89 12.64 -3.23
C PHE A 103 11.49 12.14 -1.92
N GLU A 104 12.45 12.89 -1.40
CA GLU A 104 13.13 12.56 -0.14
C GLU A 104 12.13 12.50 1.02
N GLY A 105 12.17 11.42 1.79
CA GLY A 105 11.27 11.20 2.93
C GLY A 105 9.92 10.57 2.59
N CYS A 106 9.59 10.37 1.31
CA CYS A 106 8.39 9.64 0.91
C CYS A 106 8.61 8.12 0.93
N TYR A 107 7.62 7.38 1.41
CA TYR A 107 7.63 5.90 1.45
C TYR A 107 6.63 5.32 0.44
N HIS A 108 7.11 4.44 -0.44
CA HIS A 108 6.32 3.80 -1.50
C HIS A 108 6.39 2.27 -1.45
N GLY A 109 6.59 1.72 -0.25
CA GLY A 109 6.83 0.29 -0.06
C GLY A 109 8.31 -0.08 -0.13
N HIS A 110 8.58 -1.38 -0.11
CA HIS A 110 9.93 -1.93 0.05
C HIS A 110 10.49 -2.57 -1.24
N ALA A 111 9.97 -2.20 -2.42
CA ALA A 111 10.57 -2.66 -3.66
C ALA A 111 11.89 -1.91 -3.91
N ASP A 112 12.92 -2.63 -4.40
CA ASP A 112 14.28 -2.11 -4.58
C ASP A 112 14.37 -0.72 -5.24
N PRO A 113 13.61 -0.39 -6.31
CA PRO A 113 13.71 0.92 -6.94
C PRO A 113 13.31 2.10 -6.02
N PHE A 114 12.59 1.83 -4.93
CA PHE A 114 12.14 2.87 -4.00
C PHE A 114 13.13 3.12 -2.86
N PHE A 115 14.17 2.29 -2.68
CA PHE A 115 15.18 2.46 -1.64
C PHE A 115 16.30 3.43 -2.02
N VAL A 116 15.93 4.63 -2.47
CA VAL A 116 16.83 5.76 -2.66
C VAL A 116 16.33 6.95 -1.84
N LYS A 117 17.05 7.30 -0.77
CA LYS A 117 16.66 8.33 0.21
C LYS A 117 15.25 8.13 0.77
N ALA A 118 14.87 6.89 1.03
CA ALA A 118 13.66 6.51 1.75
C ALA A 118 13.84 6.85 3.24
N GLY A 119 13.90 8.14 3.57
CA GLY A 119 13.93 8.64 4.94
C GLY A 119 15.16 8.22 5.76
N SER A 120 16.34 8.80 5.50
CA SER A 120 17.33 9.24 6.51
C SER A 120 18.61 9.80 5.84
N GLY A 121 18.56 11.06 5.39
CA GLY A 121 19.67 11.99 5.59
C GLY A 121 21.00 11.89 4.80
N VAL A 122 21.13 11.24 3.62
CA VAL A 122 22.39 11.31 2.85
C VAL A 122 22.17 11.63 1.36
N ALA A 123 22.81 12.70 0.86
CA ALA A 123 22.57 13.30 -0.44
C ALA A 123 23.42 12.71 -1.60
N ALA A 124 22.76 12.54 -2.76
CA ALA A 124 23.23 12.82 -4.13
C ALA A 124 23.77 11.69 -5.04
N LEU A 125 23.82 10.42 -4.64
CA LEU A 125 24.43 9.37 -5.51
C LEU A 125 23.59 8.12 -5.79
N GLY A 126 22.27 8.12 -5.56
CA GLY A 126 21.44 6.94 -5.86
C GLY A 126 21.86 5.69 -5.07
N LEU A 127 22.60 5.89 -3.98
CA LEU A 127 23.11 4.80 -3.14
C LEU A 127 21.90 4.12 -2.48
N PRO A 128 21.90 2.79 -2.41
CA PRO A 128 20.84 2.07 -1.73
C PRO A 128 20.86 2.40 -0.24
N ASP A 129 19.71 2.80 0.30
CA ASP A 129 19.57 3.09 1.73
C ASP A 129 19.44 1.83 2.58
N SER A 130 19.14 0.68 1.95
CA SER A 130 18.96 -0.60 2.62
C SER A 130 20.05 -1.60 2.18
N PRO A 131 20.82 -2.17 3.12
CA PRO A 131 21.70 -3.29 2.82
C PRO A 131 20.96 -4.42 2.11
N GLY A 132 21.57 -4.97 1.06
CA GLY A 132 20.97 -6.03 0.24
C GLY A 132 20.33 -5.55 -1.06
N VAL A 133 20.09 -4.25 -1.21
CA VAL A 133 19.64 -3.67 -2.49
C VAL A 133 20.86 -3.45 -3.42
N PRO A 134 20.91 -4.08 -4.61
CA PRO A 134 22.01 -3.88 -5.54
C PRO A 134 22.02 -2.45 -6.07
N LYS A 135 23.21 -1.85 -6.26
CA LYS A 135 23.34 -0.50 -6.86
C LYS A 135 22.61 -0.36 -8.21
N GLY A 136 22.58 -1.43 -9.01
CA GLY A 136 21.87 -1.43 -10.29
C GLY A 136 20.35 -1.31 -10.16
N ALA A 137 19.78 -1.71 -9.03
CA ALA A 137 18.33 -1.63 -8.79
C ALA A 137 17.87 -0.21 -8.47
N THR A 138 18.78 0.63 -7.96
CA THR A 138 18.51 2.04 -7.59
C THR A 138 19.08 3.06 -8.56
N TYR A 139 19.94 2.64 -9.50
CA TYR A 139 20.67 3.53 -10.40
C TYR A 139 19.78 4.48 -11.21
N GLU A 140 18.61 4.02 -11.63
CA GLU A 140 17.65 4.81 -12.41
C GLU A 140 16.63 5.59 -11.54
N THR A 141 16.78 5.56 -10.21
CA THR A 141 15.93 6.31 -9.29
C THR A 141 16.62 7.60 -8.87
N LEU A 142 16.09 8.72 -9.35
CA LEU A 142 16.51 10.06 -8.97
C LEU A 142 15.74 10.52 -7.72
N THR A 143 16.32 11.43 -6.94
CA THR A 143 15.68 12.00 -5.75
C THR A 143 15.61 13.52 -5.84
N ALA A 144 14.47 14.08 -5.43
CA ALA A 144 14.23 15.51 -5.30
C ALA A 144 13.79 15.84 -3.86
N PRO A 145 14.12 17.02 -3.32
CA PRO A 145 13.57 17.48 -2.04
C PRO A 145 12.04 17.61 -2.12
N PHE A 146 11.33 17.16 -1.10
CA PHE A 146 9.90 17.45 -0.93
C PHE A 146 9.75 18.92 -0.49
N GLN A 147 8.91 19.70 -1.17
CA GLN A 147 8.62 21.11 -0.83
C GLN A 147 7.32 21.24 -0.06
#